data_AF-A0A226DSS1-F1
#
_entry.id   AF-A0A226DSS1-F1
#
_cell.length_a   1.000
_cell.length_b   1.000
_cell.length_c   1.000
_cell.angle_alpha   90.00
_cell.angle_beta   90.00
_cell.angle_gamma   90.00
#
_symmetry.space_group_name_H-M   'P 1'
#
loop_
_entity.id
_entity.type
_entity.pdbx_description
1 polymer ?
#
loop_
_entity_poly.entity_id
_entity_poly.type
_entity_poly.pdbx_seq_one_letter_code
_entity_poly.pdbx_strand_id
1 'polypeptide(L)'
;MQKSRDFGGTKFRAGGGNKAIRKLIEGVWVSSGESAGKDFYESIFLSRKVVKFRMLNHATSSLEFVLVLYTGKGGNLDFLKLLEPLDFWIWTGLGIGFLVTVVLLCGISELKGNIGDTLFTVFSVLLDQSQHSPGEGKAGSWFPNKATLLVTTWTLTLSIISTCYKGDLFSYFVMETPPSTPDTIEDVVKGGIMVVTNTRYPDFRGRIQSTLKNYVLADLAQGDDKYAKFYARLADHVLLLKGRINLVVNNVTRNVPIDMDRGLVKMPQTFASLSDKRLSDRMKTLMSWSTEYSVQEKKHVGRNPFVNRVHWYMDNNEYTGIFKKALAK
;
A
#
# COMPACT_ATOMS: atom_id res chain seq x y z
N MET A 1 72.70 -46.79 -9.47
CA MET A 1 73.21 -45.40 -9.63
C MET A 1 72.51 -44.52 -8.60
N GLN A 2 72.95 -44.30 -7.36
CA GLN A 2 74.26 -44.03 -6.74
C GLN A 2 74.78 -42.58 -6.90
N LYS A 3 74.42 -41.72 -5.94
CA LYS A 3 75.25 -40.77 -5.15
C LYS A 3 74.30 -39.82 -4.38
N SER A 4 74.12 -39.93 -3.07
CA SER A 4 75.04 -39.59 -1.95
C SER A 4 75.58 -38.16 -2.04
N ARG A 5 75.13 -37.31 -1.10
CA ARG A 5 75.95 -36.30 -0.42
C ARG A 5 75.41 -36.05 0.98
N ASP A 6 76.18 -36.53 1.94
CA ASP A 6 76.18 -36.17 3.36
C ASP A 6 76.79 -34.78 3.57
N PHE A 7 76.26 -34.06 4.54
CA PHE A 7 76.93 -33.11 5.45
C PHE A 7 75.96 -32.95 6.63
N GLY A 8 76.32 -33.03 7.90
CA GLY A 8 77.57 -33.12 8.62
C GLY A 8 77.18 -32.83 10.06
N GLY A 9 77.39 -33.79 10.96
CA GLY A 9 76.98 -33.67 12.35
C GLY A 9 77.91 -32.76 13.15
N THR A 10 77.31 -32.02 14.09
CA THR A 10 78.02 -31.51 15.28
C THR A 10 77.29 -31.98 16.53
N LYS A 11 77.94 -32.92 17.21
CA LYS A 11 77.66 -33.29 18.60
C LYS A 11 77.92 -32.07 19.50
N PHE A 12 76.96 -31.73 20.35
CA PHE A 12 77.27 -31.07 21.62
C PHE A 12 76.66 -31.84 22.79
N ARG A 13 77.45 -31.83 23.84
CA ARG A 13 77.54 -32.77 24.95
C ARG A 13 76.46 -32.47 26.00
N ALA A 14 75.94 -33.51 26.63
CA ALA A 14 75.09 -33.42 27.80
C ALA A 14 75.84 -32.70 28.95
N GLY A 15 75.26 -31.62 29.45
CA GLY A 15 75.57 -31.01 30.74
C GLY A 15 74.33 -31.08 31.61
N GLY A 16 74.41 -31.84 32.69
CA GLY A 16 73.34 -31.95 33.68
C GLY A 16 73.13 -30.64 34.45
N GLY A 17 71.92 -30.47 34.98
CA GLY A 17 71.64 -29.43 35.98
C GLY A 17 70.22 -28.87 35.89
N ASN A 18 69.53 -28.93 37.03
CA ASN A 18 68.33 -28.18 37.39
C ASN A 18 66.96 -28.65 36.87
N LYS A 19 66.45 -29.71 37.53
CA LYS A 19 65.01 -30.01 37.68
C LYS A 19 64.20 -28.95 38.46
N ALA A 20 64.78 -27.79 38.82
CA ALA A 20 64.11 -26.75 39.61
C ALA A 20 63.51 -25.59 38.78
N ILE A 21 63.78 -25.49 37.48
CA ILE A 21 63.32 -24.37 36.64
C ILE A 21 62.07 -24.71 35.80
N ARG A 22 61.65 -25.99 35.77
CA ARG A 22 60.44 -26.42 35.05
C ARG A 22 59.13 -26.29 35.85
N LYS A 23 59.17 -25.68 37.04
CA LYS A 23 58.00 -25.51 37.93
C LYS A 23 57.59 -24.05 38.15
N LEU A 24 58.08 -23.14 37.32
CA LEU A 24 57.82 -21.69 37.41
C LEU A 24 57.17 -21.08 36.15
N ILE A 25 56.68 -21.90 35.21
CA ILE A 25 55.94 -21.46 33.99
C ILE A 25 54.53 -22.09 33.93
N GLU A 26 53.98 -22.50 35.07
CA GLU A 26 52.55 -22.83 35.20
C GLU A 26 51.94 -22.02 36.35
N GLY A 27 52.08 -20.70 36.23
CA GLY A 27 51.34 -19.73 37.02
C GLY A 27 50.57 -18.84 36.05
N VAL A 28 49.67 -19.43 35.27
CA VAL A 28 48.70 -18.66 34.49
C VAL A 28 47.84 -17.91 35.48
N TRP A 29 48.11 -16.61 35.60
CA TRP A 29 47.20 -15.66 36.20
C TRP A 29 45.94 -15.61 35.35
N VAL A 30 44.98 -16.48 35.66
CA VAL A 30 43.60 -16.34 35.22
C VAL A 30 43.08 -15.09 35.93
N SER A 31 42.81 -14.06 35.13
CA SER A 31 42.19 -12.81 35.58
C SER A 31 40.98 -13.12 36.47
N SER A 32 40.88 -12.50 37.65
CA SER A 32 39.71 -12.67 38.54
C SER A 32 38.37 -12.30 37.85
N GLY A 33 38.40 -11.58 36.72
CA GLY A 33 37.24 -11.35 35.87
C GLY A 33 36.79 -12.56 35.03
N GLU A 34 37.70 -13.48 34.69
CA GLU A 34 37.36 -14.73 33.99
C GLU A 34 36.62 -15.69 34.92
N SER A 35 36.95 -15.72 36.22
CA SER A 35 36.25 -16.58 37.17
C SER A 35 34.86 -16.03 37.54
N ALA A 36 34.69 -14.71 37.63
CA ALA A 36 33.38 -14.07 37.84
C ALA A 36 32.47 -14.20 36.60
N GLY A 37 33.05 -14.20 35.40
CA GLY A 37 32.34 -14.51 34.17
C GLY A 37 32.00 -16.00 34.05
N LYS A 38 32.89 -16.89 34.50
CA LYS A 38 32.71 -18.34 34.39
C LYS A 38 31.43 -18.79 35.10
N ASP A 39 31.19 -18.40 36.34
CA ASP A 39 29.96 -18.81 37.05
C ASP A 39 28.70 -18.24 36.38
N PHE A 40 28.76 -17.04 35.79
CA PHE A 40 27.68 -16.45 34.99
C PHE A 40 27.46 -17.21 33.66
N TYR A 41 28.53 -17.54 32.94
CA TYR A 41 28.47 -18.32 31.70
C TYR A 41 28.09 -19.78 31.95
N GLU A 42 28.51 -20.40 33.04
CA GLU A 42 28.14 -21.76 33.40
C GLU A 42 26.68 -21.82 33.88
N SER A 43 26.23 -20.85 34.69
CA SER A 43 24.84 -20.79 35.15
C SER A 43 23.84 -20.42 34.06
N ILE A 44 24.21 -19.54 33.11
CA ILE A 44 23.39 -19.23 31.95
C ILE A 44 23.59 -20.30 30.88
N PHE A 45 24.78 -20.45 30.28
CA PHE A 45 25.03 -21.26 29.08
C PHE A 45 25.30 -22.75 29.29
N LEU A 46 25.86 -23.19 30.42
CA LEU A 46 26.04 -24.62 30.71
C LEU A 46 24.86 -25.24 31.47
N SER A 47 23.89 -24.45 31.92
CA SER A 47 22.62 -25.01 32.34
C SER A 47 22.05 -25.81 31.17
N ARG A 48 21.71 -27.09 31.40
CA ARG A 48 21.03 -27.97 30.42
C ARG A 48 19.71 -27.39 29.87
N LYS A 49 19.33 -26.18 30.28
CA LYS A 49 18.18 -25.40 29.83
C LYS A 49 18.49 -24.43 28.69
N VAL A 50 19.76 -24.23 28.28
CA VAL A 50 20.05 -23.42 27.08
C VAL A 50 19.85 -24.26 25.85
N VAL A 51 18.64 -24.11 25.32
CA VAL A 51 18.26 -24.54 23.99
C VAL A 51 19.26 -23.96 22.98
N LYS A 52 20.12 -24.81 22.44
CA LYS A 52 20.99 -24.43 21.33
C LYS A 52 20.13 -24.39 20.06
N PHE A 53 19.77 -23.20 19.61
CA PHE A 53 19.06 -23.03 18.34
C PHE A 53 20.01 -23.27 17.16
N ARG A 54 19.56 -24.04 16.18
CA ARG A 54 20.20 -24.12 14.85
C ARG A 54 19.33 -23.41 13.83
N MET A 55 19.97 -22.56 13.04
CA MET A 55 19.36 -21.94 11.86
C MET A 55 19.07 -23.02 10.81
N LEU A 56 17.88 -22.98 10.23
CA LEU A 56 17.48 -23.83 9.12
C LEU A 56 17.65 -23.05 7.82
N ASN A 57 18.78 -23.25 7.12
CA ASN A 57 19.13 -22.48 5.92
C ASN A 57 18.08 -22.52 4.80
N HIS A 58 17.29 -23.60 4.72
CA HIS A 58 16.26 -23.79 3.70
C HIS A 58 14.84 -23.41 4.16
N ALA A 59 14.64 -23.10 5.45
CA ALA A 59 13.36 -22.64 5.95
C ALA A 59 13.39 -21.13 6.19
N THR A 60 12.76 -20.41 5.26
CA THR A 60 12.51 -18.98 5.39
C THR A 60 11.02 -18.73 5.24
N SER A 61 10.46 -17.98 6.17
CA SER A 61 9.13 -17.39 6.01
C SER A 61 9.27 -15.98 5.47
N SER A 62 8.57 -15.68 4.38
CA SER A 62 8.44 -14.33 3.86
C SER A 62 7.28 -13.61 4.55
N LEU A 63 7.58 -12.52 5.26
CA LEU A 63 6.60 -11.56 5.73
C LEU A 63 6.52 -10.44 4.69
N GLU A 64 5.46 -10.44 3.89
CA GLU A 64 5.19 -9.42 2.89
C GLU A 64 4.30 -8.35 3.49
N PHE A 65 4.73 -7.09 3.44
CA PHE A 65 3.94 -5.96 3.90
C PHE A 65 3.14 -5.39 2.73
N VAL A 66 1.84 -5.17 2.95
CA VAL A 66 0.91 -4.67 1.94
C VAL A 66 0.43 -3.29 2.35
N LEU A 67 0.45 -2.35 1.40
CA LEU A 67 -0.10 -1.01 1.55
C LEU A 67 -1.60 -1.02 1.23
N VAL A 68 -2.42 -0.63 2.20
CA VAL A 68 -3.86 -0.50 2.04
C VAL A 68 -4.31 0.87 2.53
N LEU A 69 -5.04 1.60 1.70
CA LEU A 69 -5.67 2.85 2.09
C LEU A 69 -7.12 2.60 2.52
N TYR A 70 -7.48 3.25 3.63
CA TYR A 70 -8.83 3.31 4.17
C TYR A 70 -9.27 4.76 4.10
N THR A 71 -10.35 5.02 3.37
CA THR A 71 -10.90 6.37 3.26
C THR A 71 -12.37 6.35 3.64
N GLY A 72 -12.77 7.18 4.59
CA GLY A 72 -14.15 7.34 4.99
C GLY A 72 -15.01 7.76 3.80
N LYS A 73 -16.19 7.17 3.65
CA LYS A 73 -17.21 7.54 2.67
C LYS A 73 -17.93 8.82 3.14
N GLY A 74 -17.16 9.87 3.40
CA GLY A 74 -17.68 11.20 3.70
C GLY A 74 -18.05 11.89 2.39
N GLY A 75 -19.32 11.82 2.02
CA GLY A 75 -19.84 12.41 0.79
C GLY A 75 -19.80 13.93 0.83
N ASN A 76 -18.71 14.52 0.34
CA ASN A 76 -18.84 15.85 -0.25
C ASN A 76 -19.40 15.61 -1.66
N LEU A 77 -20.66 15.95 -1.88
CA LEU A 77 -21.26 15.96 -3.22
C LEU A 77 -20.56 17.07 -4.00
N ASP A 78 -19.45 16.72 -4.62
CA ASP A 78 -18.79 17.64 -5.53
C ASP A 78 -19.64 17.69 -6.80
N PHE A 79 -20.30 18.82 -7.03
CA PHE A 79 -21.14 19.04 -8.21
C PHE A 79 -20.37 18.81 -9.51
N LEU A 80 -19.03 18.95 -9.48
CA LEU A 80 -18.16 18.63 -10.62
C LEU A 80 -18.24 17.15 -11.03
N LYS A 81 -18.60 16.24 -10.11
CA LYS A 81 -18.84 14.83 -10.44
C LYS A 81 -20.04 14.61 -11.35
N LEU A 82 -20.98 15.55 -11.44
CA LEU A 82 -22.07 15.47 -12.40
C LEU A 82 -21.59 15.68 -13.84
N LEU A 83 -20.43 16.32 -14.03
CA LEU A 83 -19.85 16.59 -15.34
C LEU A 83 -18.84 15.51 -15.78
N GLU A 84 -18.35 14.71 -14.83
CA GLU A 84 -17.38 13.62 -15.03
C GLU A 84 -17.80 12.50 -16.00
N PRO A 85 -19.10 12.15 -16.18
CA PRO A 85 -19.50 11.10 -17.12
C PRO A 85 -19.25 11.44 -18.59
N LEU A 86 -19.08 12.73 -18.92
CA LEU A 86 -18.82 13.17 -20.29
C LEU A 86 -17.44 13.81 -20.39
N ASP A 87 -16.66 13.31 -21.34
CA ASP A 87 -15.37 13.88 -21.66
C ASP A 87 -15.49 15.35 -22.10
N PHE A 88 -14.43 16.11 -21.83
CA PHE A 88 -14.29 17.50 -22.27
C PHE A 88 -14.57 17.67 -23.79
N TRP A 89 -14.19 16.69 -24.59
CA TRP A 89 -14.44 16.68 -26.04
C TRP A 89 -15.92 16.58 -26.40
N ILE A 90 -16.70 15.81 -25.63
CA ILE A 90 -18.15 15.67 -25.87
C ILE A 90 -18.85 16.97 -25.51
N TRP A 91 -18.49 17.60 -24.38
CA TRP A 91 -19.00 18.93 -24.02
C TRP A 91 -18.69 19.98 -25.08
N THR A 92 -17.45 19.99 -25.56
CA THR A 92 -17.01 20.91 -26.61
C THR A 92 -17.77 20.65 -27.92
N GLY A 93 -17.93 19.39 -28.30
CA GLY A 93 -18.69 18.96 -29.47
C GLY A 93 -20.17 19.34 -29.40
N LEU A 94 -20.80 19.19 -28.23
CA LEU A 94 -22.17 19.64 -27.95
C LEU A 94 -22.31 21.16 -28.14
N GLY A 95 -21.38 21.94 -27.59
CA GLY A 95 -21.37 23.40 -27.72
C GLY A 95 -21.22 23.86 -29.18
N ILE A 96 -20.29 23.25 -29.92
CA ILE A 96 -20.09 23.56 -31.35
C ILE A 96 -21.30 23.11 -32.18
N GLY A 97 -21.83 21.91 -31.94
CA GLY A 97 -23.00 21.38 -32.63
C GLY A 97 -24.25 22.24 -32.41
N PHE A 98 -24.44 22.75 -31.20
CA PHE A 98 -25.49 23.71 -30.87
C PHE A 98 -25.34 25.01 -31.67
N LEU A 99 -24.14 25.59 -31.74
CA LEU A 99 -23.90 26.81 -32.51
C LEU A 99 -24.16 26.60 -34.01
N VAL A 100 -23.69 25.48 -34.57
CA VAL A 100 -23.90 25.14 -35.98
C VAL A 100 -25.38 24.95 -36.29
N THR A 101 -26.12 24.24 -35.44
CA THR A 101 -27.57 24.02 -35.64
C THR A 101 -28.38 25.32 -35.55
N VAL A 102 -28.04 26.24 -34.64
CA VAL A 102 -28.63 27.58 -34.57
C VAL A 102 -28.37 28.37 -35.86
N VAL A 103 -27.12 28.40 -36.35
CA VAL A 103 -26.77 29.11 -37.60
C VAL A 103 -27.52 28.52 -38.80
N LEU A 104 -27.59 27.19 -38.90
CA LEU A 104 -28.32 26.51 -39.98
C LEU A 104 -29.83 26.79 -39.90
N LEU A 105 -30.42 26.81 -38.71
CA LEU A 105 -31.84 27.14 -38.53
C LEU A 105 -32.15 28.59 -38.88
N CYS A 106 -31.28 29.53 -38.49
CA CYS A 106 -31.40 30.93 -38.90
C CYS A 106 -31.22 31.12 -40.42
N GLY A 107 -30.37 30.31 -41.08
CA GLY A 107 -30.18 30.36 -42.53
C GLY A 107 -31.31 29.71 -43.33
N ILE A 108 -31.93 28.64 -42.81
CA ILE A 108 -33.06 27.96 -43.45
C ILE A 108 -34.38 28.69 -43.19
N SER A 109 -34.53 29.28 -42.00
CA SER A 109 -35.62 30.20 -41.73
C SER A 109 -35.31 31.53 -42.40
N GLU A 110 -35.79 31.74 -43.63
CA GLU A 110 -35.97 33.08 -44.21
C GLU A 110 -36.95 33.97 -43.39
N LEU A 111 -37.29 33.57 -42.16
CA LEU A 111 -38.18 34.28 -41.26
C LEU A 111 -37.48 35.53 -40.72
N LYS A 112 -38.08 36.68 -41.01
CA LYS A 112 -38.08 37.90 -40.18
C LYS A 112 -38.63 37.66 -38.77
N GLY A 113 -38.22 36.57 -38.11
CA GLY A 113 -38.64 36.14 -36.79
C GLY A 113 -37.53 36.39 -35.77
N ASN A 114 -37.95 36.63 -34.53
CA ASN A 114 -37.08 37.00 -33.42
C ASN A 114 -36.06 35.88 -33.16
N ILE A 115 -34.75 36.15 -33.35
CA ILE A 115 -33.66 35.18 -33.17
C ILE A 115 -33.75 34.46 -31.81
N GLY A 116 -34.29 35.16 -30.79
CA GLY A 116 -34.54 34.60 -29.46
C GLY A 116 -35.45 33.38 -29.45
N ASP A 117 -36.50 33.32 -30.27
CA ASP A 117 -37.45 32.19 -30.29
C ASP A 117 -36.81 30.93 -30.88
N THR A 118 -35.99 31.10 -31.94
CA THR A 118 -35.21 30.01 -32.53
C THR A 118 -34.18 29.49 -31.52
N LEU A 119 -33.47 30.40 -30.85
CA LEU A 119 -32.45 30.05 -29.86
C LEU A 119 -33.07 29.33 -28.65
N PHE A 120 -34.24 29.81 -28.18
CA PHE A 120 -35.00 29.17 -27.10
C PHE A 120 -35.54 27.80 -27.53
N THR A 121 -35.97 27.64 -28.77
CA THR A 121 -36.45 26.35 -29.30
C THR A 121 -35.31 25.32 -29.35
N VAL A 122 -34.16 25.69 -29.91
CA VAL A 122 -32.99 24.79 -29.98
C VAL A 122 -32.45 24.48 -28.58
N PHE A 123 -32.45 25.46 -27.68
CA PHE A 123 -32.03 25.28 -26.30
C PHE A 123 -33.01 24.41 -25.49
N SER A 124 -34.31 24.53 -25.73
CA SER A 124 -35.33 23.67 -25.11
C SER A 124 -35.18 22.22 -25.56
N VAL A 125 -34.91 22.00 -26.86
CA VAL A 125 -34.57 20.67 -27.39
C VAL A 125 -33.29 20.12 -26.75
N LEU A 126 -32.27 20.97 -26.54
CA LEU A 126 -31.03 20.60 -25.86
C LEU A 126 -31.25 20.20 -24.39
N LEU A 127 -32.18 20.85 -23.70
CA LEU A 127 -32.58 20.52 -22.34
C LEU A 127 -33.62 19.39 -22.25
N ASP A 128 -33.90 18.69 -23.35
CA ASP A 128 -34.92 17.63 -23.41
C ASP A 128 -36.32 18.13 -22.98
N GLN A 129 -36.58 19.43 -23.16
CA GLN A 129 -37.87 20.05 -22.87
C GLN A 129 -38.73 20.09 -24.13
N SER A 130 -39.75 19.22 -24.17
CA SER A 130 -40.69 19.14 -25.28
C SER A 130 -41.59 20.37 -25.34
N GLN A 131 -41.23 21.38 -26.13
CA GLN A 131 -42.10 22.53 -26.40
C GLN A 131 -42.28 22.83 -27.89
N HIS A 132 -42.28 21.80 -28.74
CA HIS A 132 -42.73 22.01 -30.11
C HIS A 132 -44.26 21.87 -30.20
N SER A 133 -44.95 22.99 -30.01
CA SER A 133 -46.29 23.18 -30.58
C SER A 133 -46.06 23.55 -32.06
N PRO A 134 -46.33 22.65 -33.02
CA PRO A 134 -46.26 23.03 -34.42
C PRO A 134 -47.36 24.08 -34.63
N GLY A 135 -46.94 25.32 -34.90
CA GLY A 135 -47.88 26.37 -35.30
C GLY A 135 -48.74 25.88 -36.46
N GLU A 136 -50.04 26.17 -36.41
CA GLU A 136 -51.13 25.71 -37.31
C GLU A 136 -51.00 26.15 -38.79
N GLY A 137 -49.79 26.41 -39.28
CA GLY A 137 -49.52 26.92 -40.62
C GLY A 137 -49.17 25.83 -41.63
N LYS A 138 -50.18 25.41 -42.41
CA LYS A 138 -50.08 24.76 -43.74
C LYS A 138 -49.69 23.28 -43.78
N ALA A 139 -50.69 22.45 -43.47
CA ALA A 139 -50.76 21.03 -43.82
C ALA A 139 -50.93 20.82 -45.35
N GLY A 140 -49.84 20.87 -46.13
CA GLY A 140 -49.93 20.71 -47.59
C GLY A 140 -48.74 20.12 -48.34
N SER A 141 -47.53 20.08 -47.78
CA SER A 141 -46.39 19.46 -48.47
C SER A 141 -46.06 18.10 -47.89
N TRP A 142 -46.16 17.06 -48.71
CA TRP A 142 -45.86 15.67 -48.36
C TRP A 142 -44.37 15.44 -48.01
N PHE A 143 -43.51 16.41 -48.30
CA PHE A 143 -42.10 16.41 -47.91
C PHE A 143 -41.91 17.20 -46.61
N PRO A 144 -41.22 16.63 -45.60
CA PRO A 144 -40.87 17.36 -44.39
C PRO A 144 -39.99 18.57 -44.74
N ASN A 145 -40.30 19.72 -44.16
CA ASN A 145 -39.51 20.92 -44.34
C ASN A 145 -38.05 20.65 -43.89
N LYS A 146 -37.06 21.21 -44.60
CA LYS A 146 -35.63 20.98 -44.30
C LYS A 146 -35.29 21.29 -42.83
N ALA A 147 -35.96 22.31 -42.27
CA ALA A 147 -35.86 22.67 -40.86
C ALA A 147 -36.39 21.56 -39.93
N THR A 148 -37.54 20.95 -40.25
CA THR A 148 -38.11 19.84 -39.48
C THR A 148 -37.17 18.64 -39.49
N LEU A 149 -36.58 18.29 -40.63
CA LEU A 149 -35.62 17.20 -40.72
C LEU A 149 -34.39 17.48 -39.84
N LEU A 150 -33.82 18.68 -39.92
CA LEU A 150 -32.68 19.09 -39.10
C LEU A 150 -33.00 19.08 -37.59
N VAL A 151 -34.16 19.59 -37.18
CA VAL A 151 -34.60 19.57 -35.78
C VAL A 151 -34.81 18.14 -35.29
N THR A 152 -35.45 17.28 -36.08
CA THR A 152 -35.67 15.87 -35.69
C THR A 152 -34.36 15.10 -35.58
N THR A 153 -33.43 15.26 -36.51
CA THR A 153 -32.10 14.64 -36.44
C THR A 153 -31.32 15.12 -35.23
N TRP A 154 -31.31 16.43 -34.97
CA TRP A 154 -30.63 17.01 -33.80
C TRP A 154 -31.25 16.50 -32.48
N THR A 155 -32.57 16.46 -32.39
CA THR A 155 -33.31 15.94 -31.23
C THR A 155 -32.97 14.47 -30.98
N LEU A 156 -32.91 13.65 -32.03
CA LEU A 156 -32.52 12.24 -31.91
C LEU A 156 -31.09 12.09 -31.41
N THR A 157 -30.14 12.87 -31.94
CA THR A 157 -28.74 12.87 -31.50
C THR A 157 -28.63 13.25 -30.02
N LEU A 158 -29.32 14.32 -29.60
CA LEU A 158 -29.34 14.75 -28.20
C LEU A 158 -29.99 13.72 -27.28
N SER A 159 -31.07 13.06 -27.72
CA SER A 159 -31.73 12.00 -26.95
C SER A 159 -30.79 10.81 -26.70
N ILE A 160 -30.02 10.40 -27.71
CA ILE A 160 -29.00 9.35 -27.56
C ILE A 160 -27.92 9.79 -26.56
N ILE A 161 -27.34 10.98 -26.74
CA ILE A 161 -26.28 11.51 -25.85
C ILE A 161 -26.80 11.66 -24.42
N SER A 162 -28.01 12.18 -24.24
CA SER A 162 -28.69 12.32 -22.94
C SER A 162 -28.93 10.98 -22.27
N THR A 163 -29.33 9.95 -23.03
CA THR A 163 -29.52 8.60 -22.51
C THR A 163 -28.20 7.97 -22.08
N CYS A 164 -27.14 8.10 -22.89
CA CYS A 164 -25.79 7.66 -22.52
C CYS A 164 -25.29 8.38 -21.27
N TYR A 165 -25.42 9.71 -21.23
CA TYR A 165 -25.03 10.52 -20.07
C TYR A 165 -25.77 10.11 -18.79
N LYS A 166 -27.10 9.97 -18.85
CA LYS A 166 -27.90 9.51 -17.71
C LYS A 166 -27.47 8.11 -17.28
N GLY A 167 -27.23 7.20 -18.24
CA GLY A 167 -26.75 5.85 -17.98
C GLY A 167 -25.40 5.82 -17.26
N ASP A 168 -24.42 6.59 -17.75
CA ASP A 168 -23.11 6.69 -17.14
C ASP A 168 -23.17 7.39 -15.78
N LEU A 169 -23.97 8.44 -15.64
CA LEU A 169 -24.22 9.13 -14.37
C LEU A 169 -24.84 8.17 -13.32
N PHE A 170 -25.81 7.35 -13.72
CA PHE A 170 -26.35 6.29 -12.85
C PHE A 170 -25.27 5.27 -12.50
N SER A 171 -24.43 4.86 -13.47
CA SER A 171 -23.29 3.99 -13.20
C SER A 171 -22.33 4.61 -12.19
N TYR A 172 -22.03 5.91 -12.30
CA TYR A 172 -21.20 6.67 -11.35
C TYR A 172 -21.84 6.81 -9.95
N PHE A 173 -23.17 6.84 -9.85
CA PHE A 173 -23.85 6.83 -8.55
C PHE A 173 -23.91 5.45 -7.93
N VAL A 174 -23.97 4.39 -8.74
CA VAL A 174 -24.02 3.00 -8.28
C VAL A 174 -22.62 2.45 -7.98
N MET A 175 -21.62 2.82 -8.78
CA MET A 175 -20.22 2.51 -8.54
C MET A 175 -19.65 3.59 -7.62
N GLU A 176 -19.46 3.25 -6.34
CA GLU A 176 -18.74 4.12 -5.41
C GLU A 176 -17.36 4.45 -5.99
N THR A 177 -17.20 5.66 -6.54
CA THR A 177 -15.90 6.10 -7.04
C THR A 177 -14.95 6.18 -5.85
N PRO A 178 -13.93 5.32 -5.78
CA PRO A 178 -12.96 5.40 -4.71
C PRO A 178 -12.33 6.79 -4.75
N PRO A 179 -12.12 7.44 -3.60
CA PRO A 179 -11.43 8.72 -3.57
C PRO A 179 -10.06 8.57 -4.24
N SER A 180 -9.66 9.59 -4.99
CA SER A 180 -8.34 9.66 -5.60
C SER A 180 -7.31 9.59 -4.48
N THR A 181 -6.60 8.47 -4.40
CA THR A 181 -5.63 8.19 -3.35
C THR A 181 -4.25 7.99 -3.97
N PRO A 182 -3.18 8.45 -3.31
CA PRO A 182 -1.83 8.31 -3.86
C PRO A 182 -1.48 6.85 -4.17
N ASP A 183 -0.78 6.64 -5.30
CA ASP A 183 -0.44 5.29 -5.77
C ASP A 183 0.89 4.76 -5.21
N THR A 184 1.75 5.65 -4.73
CA THR A 184 3.06 5.30 -4.17
C THR A 184 3.13 5.58 -2.67
N ILE A 185 3.96 4.84 -1.95
CA ILE A 185 4.14 5.06 -0.52
C ILE A 185 4.82 6.41 -0.24
N GLU A 186 5.68 6.86 -1.15
CA GLU A 186 6.32 8.16 -1.11
C GLU A 186 5.28 9.29 -1.14
N ASP A 187 4.27 9.17 -2.00
CA ASP A 187 3.21 10.16 -2.13
C ASP A 187 2.23 10.09 -0.96
N VAL A 188 1.97 8.90 -0.39
CA VAL A 188 1.22 8.75 0.87
C VAL A 188 1.91 9.52 2.01
N VAL A 189 3.23 9.36 2.15
CA VAL A 189 4.01 10.06 3.19
C VAL A 189 4.09 11.56 2.93
N LYS A 190 4.36 11.98 1.69
CA LYS A 190 4.40 13.40 1.31
C LYS A 190 3.04 14.09 1.49
N GLY A 191 1.95 13.38 1.21
CA GLY A 191 0.58 13.84 1.38
C GLY A 191 0.14 13.96 2.85
N GLY A 192 1.00 13.58 3.81
CA GLY A 192 0.68 13.65 5.24
C GLY A 192 -0.40 12.64 5.67
N ILE A 193 -0.66 11.61 4.86
CA ILE A 193 -1.61 10.56 5.22
C ILE A 193 -1.00 9.74 6.35
N MET A 194 -1.77 9.55 7.42
CA MET A 194 -1.33 8.75 8.57
C MET A 194 -1.06 7.30 8.13
N VAL A 195 0.16 6.81 8.37
CA VAL A 195 0.54 5.42 8.09
C VAL A 195 0.57 4.63 9.39
N VAL A 196 -0.18 3.53 9.44
CA VAL A 196 -0.26 2.66 10.62
C VAL A 196 0.20 1.24 10.31
N THR A 197 0.62 0.49 11.32
CA THR A 197 0.93 -0.93 11.20
C THR A 197 0.38 -1.71 12.38
N ASN A 198 -0.09 -2.93 12.13
CA ASN A 198 -0.54 -3.85 13.17
C ASN A 198 0.45 -5.02 13.39
N THR A 199 1.57 -5.03 12.64
CA THR A 199 2.55 -6.12 12.68
C THR A 199 3.50 -5.90 13.83
N ARG A 200 3.46 -6.81 14.79
CA ARG A 200 4.06 -6.61 16.11
C ARG A 200 4.72 -7.86 16.65
N TYR A 201 5.71 -7.65 17.51
CA TYR A 201 6.39 -8.70 18.25
C TYR A 201 6.59 -8.27 19.71
N PRO A 202 6.57 -9.20 20.68
CA PRO A 202 7.00 -8.91 22.03
C PRO A 202 8.52 -8.82 22.09
N ASP A 203 9.06 -7.77 22.72
CA ASP A 203 10.47 -7.69 23.05
C ASP A 203 10.83 -8.59 24.26
N PHE A 204 12.11 -8.68 24.59
CA PHE A 204 12.60 -9.47 25.74
C PHE A 204 12.02 -9.02 27.09
N ARG A 205 11.49 -7.80 27.19
CA ARG A 205 10.84 -7.24 28.38
C ARG A 205 9.31 -7.40 28.32
N GLY A 206 8.79 -8.12 27.33
CA GLY A 206 7.36 -8.33 27.10
C GLY A 206 6.63 -7.11 26.53
N ARG A 207 7.34 -6.05 26.13
CA ARG A 207 6.73 -4.87 25.52
C ARG A 207 6.46 -5.13 24.05
N ILE A 208 5.29 -4.69 23.58
CA ILE A 208 4.89 -4.85 22.19
C ILE A 208 5.62 -3.79 21.34
N GLN A 209 6.36 -4.24 20.34
CA GLN A 209 7.12 -3.41 19.40
C GLN A 209 6.68 -3.68 17.95
N SER A 210 7.01 -2.76 17.03
CA SER A 210 6.63 -2.85 15.62
C SER A 210 7.68 -3.57 14.81
N THR A 211 7.31 -4.67 14.16
CA THR A 211 8.21 -5.42 13.27
C THR A 211 8.62 -4.58 12.07
N LEU A 212 7.67 -3.82 11.52
CA LEU A 212 7.92 -2.95 10.37
C LEU A 212 8.94 -1.86 10.71
N LYS A 213 8.75 -1.14 11.83
CA LYS A 213 9.64 -0.02 12.18
C LYS A 213 11.02 -0.49 12.58
N ASN A 214 11.09 -1.47 13.49
CA ASN A 214 12.33 -1.78 14.19
C ASN A 214 13.22 -2.77 13.44
N TYR A 215 12.66 -3.53 12.49
CA TYR A 215 13.44 -4.44 11.65
C TYR A 215 13.41 -3.98 10.20
N VAL A 216 12.25 -4.02 9.54
CA VAL A 216 12.19 -3.84 8.09
C VAL A 216 12.66 -2.45 7.66
N LEU A 217 12.08 -1.40 8.21
CA LEU A 217 12.43 -0.02 7.84
C LEU A 217 13.79 0.39 8.40
N ALA A 218 14.17 -0.11 9.58
CA ALA A 218 15.49 0.13 10.15
C ALA A 218 16.61 -0.48 9.29
N ASP A 219 16.44 -1.73 8.85
CA ASP A 219 17.40 -2.43 7.98
C ASP A 219 17.47 -1.75 6.60
N LEU A 220 16.32 -1.40 6.01
CA LEU A 220 16.27 -0.68 4.74
C LEU A 220 16.87 0.73 4.83
N ALA A 221 16.77 1.39 5.99
CA ALA A 221 17.37 2.70 6.23
C ALA A 221 18.89 2.65 6.42
N GLN A 222 19.45 1.50 6.78
CA GLN A 222 20.91 1.30 6.92
C GLN A 222 21.57 0.86 5.62
N GLY A 223 20.81 0.40 4.63
CA GLY A 223 21.36 0.01 3.33
C GLY A 223 21.87 1.21 2.51
N ASP A 224 22.74 0.93 1.53
CA ASP A 224 23.29 1.92 0.59
C ASP A 224 22.29 2.35 -0.51
N ASP A 225 20.98 2.15 -0.29
CA ASP A 225 19.95 2.48 -1.26
C ASP A 225 19.69 4.00 -1.30
N LYS A 226 19.37 4.53 -2.48
CA LYS A 226 18.93 5.93 -2.68
C LYS A 226 17.70 6.27 -1.83
N TYR A 227 16.92 5.26 -1.43
CA TYR A 227 15.74 5.41 -0.58
C TYR A 227 16.00 5.25 0.93
N ALA A 228 17.24 5.03 1.38
CA ALA A 228 17.56 4.86 2.81
C ALA A 228 17.02 6.00 3.69
N LYS A 229 17.21 7.26 3.27
CA LYS A 229 16.66 8.44 3.96
C LYS A 229 15.13 8.51 3.94
N PHE A 230 14.49 7.93 2.93
CA PHE A 230 13.04 7.82 2.89
C PHE A 230 12.55 6.78 3.90
N TYR A 231 13.18 5.60 3.96
CA TYR A 231 12.82 4.55 4.92
C TYR A 231 13.01 4.98 6.37
N ALA A 232 14.08 5.72 6.69
CA ALA A 232 14.27 6.31 8.01
C ALA A 232 13.11 7.24 8.39
N ARG A 233 12.73 8.16 7.50
CA ARG A 233 11.59 9.07 7.72
C ARG A 233 10.27 8.33 7.82
N LEU A 234 10.06 7.30 7.01
CA LEU A 234 8.86 6.46 7.07
C LEU A 234 8.78 5.74 8.41
N ALA A 235 9.89 5.21 8.94
CA ALA A 235 9.92 4.57 10.26
C ALA A 235 9.44 5.52 11.36
N ASP A 236 9.81 6.80 11.28
CA ASP A 236 9.35 7.84 12.21
C ASP A 236 7.87 8.20 12.02
N HIS A 237 7.31 8.06 10.82
CA HIS A 237 5.91 8.41 10.55
C HIS A 237 4.94 7.26 10.86
N VAL A 238 5.40 6.02 10.76
CA VAL A 238 4.56 4.84 11.01
C VAL A 238 4.18 4.73 12.48
N LEU A 239 2.90 4.55 12.76
CA LEU A 239 2.36 4.32 14.10
C LEU A 239 1.98 2.86 14.30
N LEU A 240 2.30 2.31 15.47
CA LEU A 240 1.97 0.93 15.82
C LEU A 240 0.61 0.84 16.51
N LEU A 241 -0.28 0.01 16.00
CA LEU A 241 -1.56 -0.30 16.63
C LEU A 241 -1.36 -1.39 17.70
N LYS A 242 -1.60 -1.05 18.97
CA LYS A 242 -1.42 -1.97 20.11
C LYS A 242 -2.64 -2.87 20.38
N GLY A 243 -3.79 -2.55 19.82
CA GLY A 243 -5.03 -3.35 19.98
C GLY A 243 -5.04 -4.64 19.16
N ARG A 244 -6.01 -5.53 19.45
CA ARG A 244 -6.38 -6.60 18.52
C ARG A 244 -7.12 -6.00 17.33
N ILE A 245 -6.90 -6.53 16.12
CA ILE A 245 -7.47 -5.98 14.87
C ILE A 245 -8.99 -5.76 14.95
N ASN A 246 -9.74 -6.71 15.52
CA ASN A 246 -11.19 -6.58 15.67
C ASN A 246 -11.61 -5.39 16.56
N LEU A 247 -10.87 -5.15 17.66
CA LEU A 247 -11.13 -4.02 18.54
C LEU A 247 -10.69 -2.70 17.90
N VAL A 248 -9.56 -2.71 17.20
CA VAL A 248 -9.07 -1.57 16.42
C VAL A 248 -10.13 -1.16 15.41
N VAL A 249 -10.57 -2.08 14.54
CA VAL A 249 -11.59 -1.80 13.51
C VAL A 249 -12.88 -1.29 14.13
N ASN A 250 -13.39 -1.93 15.19
CA ASN A 250 -14.59 -1.47 15.88
C ASN A 250 -14.42 -0.06 16.46
N ASN A 251 -13.23 0.29 16.97
CA ASN A 251 -12.95 1.64 17.45
C ASN A 251 -12.83 2.66 16.30
N VAL A 252 -12.25 2.27 15.15
CA VAL A 252 -12.22 3.10 13.94
C VAL A 252 -13.64 3.45 13.52
N THR A 253 -14.50 2.45 13.34
CA THR A 253 -15.91 2.64 12.93
C THR A 253 -16.69 3.48 13.95
N ARG A 254 -16.46 3.29 15.24
CA ARG A 254 -17.13 4.09 16.29
C ARG A 254 -16.49 5.46 16.53
N ASN A 255 -15.47 5.82 15.75
CA ASN A 255 -14.71 7.06 15.91
C ASN A 255 -14.11 7.25 17.32
N VAL A 256 -13.74 6.14 17.97
CA VAL A 256 -13.15 6.08 19.31
C VAL A 256 -11.62 6.11 19.19
N PRO A 257 -10.89 6.85 20.05
CA PRO A 257 -9.43 6.84 20.07
C PRO A 257 -8.84 5.43 20.22
N ILE A 258 -7.75 5.17 19.50
CA ILE A 258 -7.06 3.88 19.48
C ILE A 258 -5.71 4.04 20.16
N ASP A 259 -5.35 3.07 21.00
CA ASP A 259 -4.04 3.02 21.65
C ASP A 259 -2.94 2.65 20.64
N MET A 260 -1.99 3.56 20.48
CA MET A 260 -0.83 3.45 19.61
C MET A 260 0.47 3.53 20.41
N ASP A 261 1.61 3.34 19.75
CA ASP A 261 2.93 3.60 20.35
C ASP A 261 3.10 5.03 20.86
N ARG A 262 2.46 6.02 20.23
CA ARG A 262 2.46 7.43 20.67
C ARG A 262 1.33 7.84 21.63
N GLY A 263 0.54 6.88 22.11
CA GLY A 263 -0.61 7.13 22.99
C GLY A 263 -1.95 6.97 22.26
N LEU A 264 -3.01 7.53 22.85
CA LEU A 264 -4.37 7.45 22.30
C LEU A 264 -4.53 8.45 21.15
N VAL A 265 -4.79 7.94 19.94
CA VAL A 265 -4.94 8.76 18.74
C VAL A 265 -6.29 8.47 18.09
N LYS A 266 -7.02 9.53 17.72
CA LYS A 266 -8.25 9.43 16.94
C LYS A 266 -7.89 9.25 15.47
N MET A 267 -8.47 8.26 14.81
CA MET A 267 -8.15 7.99 13.40
C MET A 267 -8.71 9.09 12.50
N PRO A 268 -7.94 9.58 11.53
CA PRO A 268 -8.45 10.48 10.51
C PRO A 268 -9.41 9.73 9.56
N GLN A 269 -10.18 10.49 8.77
CA GLN A 269 -11.05 9.91 7.74
C GLN A 269 -10.25 9.11 6.70
N THR A 270 -9.04 9.56 6.36
CA THR A 270 -8.14 8.87 5.44
C THR A 270 -6.88 8.45 6.16
N PHE A 271 -6.59 7.16 6.16
CA PHE A 271 -5.33 6.62 6.68
C PHE A 271 -4.87 5.43 5.84
N ALA A 272 -3.57 5.17 5.86
CA ALA A 272 -2.95 4.03 5.21
C ALA A 272 -2.50 3.01 6.25
N SER A 273 -2.61 1.73 5.96
CA SER A 273 -1.96 0.67 6.74
C SER A 273 -0.87 0.00 5.92
N LEU A 274 0.29 -0.22 6.54
CA LEU A 274 1.38 -1.01 6.00
C LEU A 274 1.63 -2.16 6.98
N SER A 275 1.06 -3.33 6.68
CA SER A 275 1.05 -4.48 7.59
C SER A 275 1.31 -5.77 6.84
N ASP A 276 1.79 -6.78 7.57
CA ASP A 276 1.89 -8.16 7.08
C ASP A 276 0.58 -8.57 6.38
N LYS A 277 0.72 -9.21 5.22
CA LYS A 277 -0.38 -9.60 4.34
C LYS A 277 -1.54 -10.29 5.09
N ARG A 278 -1.26 -11.23 5.99
CA ARG A 278 -2.31 -11.95 6.73
C ARG A 278 -3.09 -11.01 7.65
N LEU A 279 -2.40 -10.10 8.32
CA LEU A 279 -3.03 -9.13 9.21
C LEU A 279 -3.74 -8.03 8.42
N SER A 280 -3.18 -7.63 7.27
CA SER A 280 -3.79 -6.72 6.32
C SER A 280 -5.10 -7.29 5.76
N ASP A 281 -5.10 -8.55 5.31
CA ASP A 281 -6.30 -9.27 4.83
C ASP A 281 -7.40 -9.28 5.90
N ARG A 282 -7.05 -9.62 7.14
CA ARG A 282 -8.01 -9.61 8.24
C ARG A 282 -8.57 -8.20 8.52
N MET A 283 -7.72 -7.18 8.51
CA MET A 283 -8.16 -5.79 8.70
C MET A 283 -9.07 -5.35 7.55
N LYS A 284 -8.71 -5.64 6.29
CA LYS A 284 -9.52 -5.37 5.10
C LYS A 284 -10.89 -6.03 5.19
N THR A 285 -10.97 -7.32 5.50
CA THR A 285 -12.25 -8.02 5.63
C THR A 285 -13.13 -7.37 6.69
N LEU A 286 -12.58 -7.06 7.86
CA LEU A 286 -13.33 -6.42 8.94
C LEU A 286 -13.75 -4.98 8.60
N MET A 287 -12.87 -4.21 7.96
CA MET A 287 -13.18 -2.85 7.51
C MET A 287 -14.21 -2.85 6.38
N SER A 288 -14.20 -3.83 5.47
CA SER A 288 -15.20 -3.94 4.41
C SER A 288 -16.61 -4.26 4.93
N TRP A 289 -16.72 -4.84 6.12
CA TRP A 289 -18.01 -5.00 6.79
C TRP A 289 -18.51 -3.68 7.41
N SER A 290 -17.62 -2.70 7.61
CA SER A 290 -17.99 -1.34 7.98
C SER A 290 -18.31 -0.57 6.71
N THR A 291 -19.58 -0.24 6.50
CA THR A 291 -20.05 0.48 5.29
C THR A 291 -19.51 1.90 5.18
N GLU A 292 -18.89 2.43 6.24
CA GLU A 292 -18.42 3.81 6.35
C GLU A 292 -17.06 4.06 5.68
N TYR A 293 -16.34 3.03 5.25
CA TYR A 293 -15.01 3.18 4.66
C TYR A 293 -14.90 2.48 3.29
N SER A 294 -14.23 3.14 2.35
CA SER A 294 -13.72 2.54 1.13
C SER A 294 -12.33 1.97 1.40
N VAL A 295 -12.12 0.71 0.99
CA VAL A 295 -10.87 -0.03 1.17
C VAL A 295 -10.18 -0.17 -0.18
N GLN A 296 -8.98 0.36 -0.30
CA GLN A 296 -8.18 0.30 -1.53
C GLN A 296 -6.83 -0.33 -1.24
N GLU A 297 -6.61 -1.55 -1.73
CA GLU A 297 -5.28 -2.14 -1.74
C GLU A 297 -4.49 -1.59 -2.91
N LYS A 298 -3.36 -0.93 -2.62
CA LYS A 298 -2.50 -0.39 -3.65
C LYS A 298 -1.52 -1.47 -4.07
N LYS A 299 -1.59 -1.86 -5.34
CA LYS A 299 -0.58 -2.73 -5.94
C LYS A 299 0.71 -1.94 -6.06
N HIS A 300 1.80 -2.49 -5.56
CA HIS A 300 3.11 -1.89 -5.72
C HIS A 300 3.47 -1.82 -7.21
N VAL A 301 3.91 -0.64 -7.67
CA VAL A 301 4.52 -0.49 -8.98
C VAL A 301 5.94 -1.05 -8.90
N GLY A 302 6.12 -2.32 -9.31
CA GLY A 302 7.40 -3.02 -9.26
C GLY A 302 7.55 -4.01 -8.10
N ARG A 303 8.81 -4.35 -7.74
CA ARG A 303 9.11 -5.33 -6.69
C ARG A 303 8.88 -4.71 -5.31
N ASN A 304 8.05 -5.35 -4.48
CA ASN A 304 7.77 -4.89 -3.12
C ASN A 304 9.07 -4.88 -2.28
N PRO A 305 9.57 -3.71 -1.84
CA PRO A 305 10.77 -3.62 -1.02
C PRO A 305 10.51 -4.00 0.45
N PHE A 306 9.26 -4.01 0.88
CA PHE A 306 8.86 -4.31 2.25
C PHE A 306 8.62 -5.80 2.44
N VAL A 307 9.63 -6.61 2.14
CA VAL A 307 9.60 -8.06 2.34
C VAL A 307 10.67 -8.42 3.35
N ASN A 308 10.25 -8.93 4.51
CA ASN A 308 11.18 -9.50 5.48
C ASN A 308 11.28 -11.01 5.29
N ARG A 309 12.50 -11.55 5.27
CA ARG A 309 12.75 -12.98 5.24
C ARG A 309 13.19 -13.41 6.63
N VAL A 310 12.25 -14.01 7.36
CA VAL A 310 12.53 -14.53 8.70
C VAL A 310 13.03 -15.95 8.55
N HIS A 311 14.29 -16.16 8.93
CA HIS A 311 14.87 -17.48 9.01
C HIS A 311 14.28 -18.26 10.17
N TRP A 312 14.07 -19.55 9.96
CA TRP A 312 13.57 -20.42 11.02
C TRP A 312 14.74 -20.86 11.90
N TYR A 313 14.50 -20.79 13.20
CA TYR A 313 15.38 -21.31 14.23
C TYR A 313 14.66 -22.47 14.90
N MET A 314 15.38 -23.57 15.11
CA MET A 314 14.85 -24.71 15.83
C MET A 314 15.84 -25.21 16.86
N ASP A 315 15.32 -25.63 18.00
CA ASP A 315 16.06 -26.31 19.05
C ASP A 315 16.83 -27.48 18.45
N ASN A 316 18.12 -27.57 18.72
CA ASN A 316 18.96 -28.67 18.26
C ASN A 316 18.65 -29.95 19.05
N ASN A 317 17.54 -30.59 18.69
CA ASN A 317 17.07 -31.87 19.20
C ASN A 317 17.17 -32.97 18.12
N GLU A 318 16.85 -34.21 18.50
CA GLU A 318 16.93 -35.38 17.62
C GLU A 318 16.07 -35.24 16.34
N TYR A 319 14.97 -34.50 16.43
CA TYR A 319 14.07 -34.24 15.29
C TYR A 319 14.62 -33.22 14.30
N THR A 320 15.66 -32.45 14.66
CA THR A 320 16.23 -31.42 13.78
C THR A 320 16.81 -31.96 12.49
N GLY A 321 17.38 -33.17 12.54
CA GLY A 321 17.87 -33.84 11.34
C GLY A 321 16.75 -34.20 10.36
N ILE A 322 15.57 -34.56 10.86
CA ILE A 322 14.41 -34.94 10.05
C ILE A 322 13.85 -33.70 9.33
N PHE A 323 13.60 -32.62 10.08
CA PHE A 323 13.08 -31.37 9.48
C PHE A 323 14.05 -30.78 8.45
N LYS A 324 15.36 -30.79 8.72
CA LYS A 324 16.37 -30.33 7.74
C LYS A 324 16.31 -31.12 6.44
N LYS A 325 16.21 -32.45 6.50
CA LYS A 325 16.13 -33.31 5.31
C LYS A 325 14.80 -33.11 4.55
N ALA A 326 13.71 -32.86 5.28
CA ALA A 326 12.41 -32.59 4.67
C ALA A 326 12.38 -31.23 3.95
N LEU A 327 13.00 -30.20 4.54
CA LEU A 327 13.05 -28.83 3.99
C LEU A 327 14.09 -28.65 2.86
N ALA A 328 15.01 -29.61 2.70
CA ALA A 328 16.03 -29.58 1.65
C ALA A 328 15.61 -30.29 0.35
N LYS A 329 14.44 -30.94 0.35
CA LYS A 329 13.81 -31.49 -0.86
C LYS A 329 12.88 -30.46 -1.47
#